data_AF-I6Z2A0-F1
#
_entry.id   AF-I6Z2A0-F1
#
_cell.length_a   1.000
_cell.length_b   1.000
_cell.length_c   1.000
_cell.angle_alpha   90.00
_cell.angle_beta   90.00
_cell.angle_gamma   90.00
#
_symmetry.space_group_name_H-M   'P 1'
#
loop_
_entity.id
_entity.type
_entity.pdbx_description
1 polymer ?
#
loop_
_entity_poly.entity_id
_entity_poly.type
_entity_poly.pdbx_seq_one_letter_code
_entity_poly.pdbx_strand_id
1 'polypeptide(L)'
;MSTLYTLDWIIIFGYFAIILGIAWWVIKKQKKTTDDYFLAGRHLGWFIVGSSIFASNIGSEHIVGLAGSGATDGVAMAHYELHAWCLLVLGWVMVPFYLRSRVYTMPEFLERRFSPTARTVLSGISLVAYVLTKIAVGVFAGGIVFSVLLPDINFLGLDSFWIGSILVIVITGIYTVLGGMAAVAYTEALQTIILIIGSILVTYFGLQYLGGWSELKAIAGSEMFNLWKPLVPTGVEATWAPVKEAGRMAWYFNDNYPWIGMLFCAPIIGLWYWTTDQYIVQRVLSAPNEREARRGSIAAAFFKLLPVFIFIIPGIIFYALAVSGKVPAFQEQLIGPDGQVIRDNAQQAFPMMVAHILPVGIRGVVVAGLLAALMSSLAGVFNACSTLFTIDFYSRLKPHVTQEKLVWVGRVATTVMVIIGLLWLPVIRGGKGLYDYLQGVQAYLAPPIFVVFFAGIFNKRLNAKGALAALFSGFALGILRLAIDTPVKLVAGFQYEQGSLLWILNNIFFQYYSLLIFLVSLIVMYAVSYATEEPEYEKIKGLTFGTITDEHRRESRASWNAVDVIASIIVVLMILGTYIYFSG
;
A
#
# COMPACT_ATOMS: atom_id res chain seq x y z
N MET A 1 32.18 6.71 10.61
CA MET A 1 32.48 7.52 9.40
C MET A 1 31.15 8.04 8.89
N SER A 2 31.01 9.32 8.56
CA SER A 2 29.72 9.89 8.13
C SER A 2 29.24 9.23 6.83
N THR A 3 28.06 8.63 6.86
CA THR A 3 27.44 7.99 5.67
C THR A 3 27.13 8.99 4.55
N LEU A 4 26.95 10.28 4.86
CA LEU A 4 26.67 11.34 3.88
C LEU A 4 27.80 12.37 3.86
N TYR A 5 28.25 12.72 2.66
CA TYR A 5 29.28 13.74 2.44
C TYR A 5 28.66 15.12 2.16
N THR A 6 29.48 16.17 2.18
CA THR A 6 29.02 17.55 1.97
C THR A 6 28.25 17.73 0.65
N LEU A 7 28.69 17.08 -0.44
CA LEU A 7 28.00 17.14 -1.72
C LEU A 7 26.61 16.50 -1.66
N ASP A 8 26.45 15.40 -0.91
CA ASP A 8 25.15 14.76 -0.72
C ASP A 8 24.18 15.72 -0.02
N TRP A 9 24.63 16.41 1.03
CA TRP A 9 23.83 17.40 1.74
C TRP A 9 23.41 18.58 0.86
N ILE A 10 24.33 19.12 0.06
CA ILE A 10 24.01 20.21 -0.88
C ILE A 10 22.88 19.80 -1.83
N ILE A 11 22.95 18.59 -2.36
CA ILE A 11 21.92 18.05 -3.26
C ILE A 11 20.60 17.83 -2.52
N ILE A 12 20.62 17.24 -1.32
CA ILE A 12 19.43 17.03 -0.49
C ILE A 12 18.73 18.36 -0.20
N PHE A 13 19.46 19.38 0.26
CA PHE A 13 18.90 20.71 0.53
C PHE A 13 18.36 21.38 -0.74
N GLY A 14 19.11 21.31 -1.85
CA GLY A 14 18.66 21.86 -3.13
C GLY A 14 17.37 21.21 -3.62
N TYR A 15 17.26 19.89 -3.48
CA TYR A 15 16.05 19.15 -3.83
C TYR A 15 14.84 19.55 -2.99
N PHE A 16 14.98 19.62 -1.66
CA PHE A 16 13.88 20.05 -0.79
C PHE A 16 13.49 21.52 -1.06
N ALA A 17 14.44 22.37 -1.41
CA ALA A 17 14.15 23.74 -1.84
C ALA A 17 13.30 23.78 -3.12
N ILE A 18 13.58 22.93 -4.11
CA ILE A 18 12.77 22.79 -5.34
C ILE A 18 11.35 22.34 -4.99
N ILE A 19 11.20 21.31 -4.15
CA ILE A 19 9.88 20.81 -3.74
C ILE A 19 9.09 21.90 -3.02
N LEU A 20 9.70 22.60 -2.06
CA LEU A 20 9.05 23.68 -1.34
C LEU A 20 8.66 24.82 -2.29
N GLY A 21 9.49 25.13 -3.28
CA GLY A 21 9.19 26.11 -4.33
C GLY A 21 7.97 25.72 -5.17
N ILE A 22 7.88 24.46 -5.60
CA ILE A 22 6.73 23.93 -6.35
C ILE A 22 5.48 23.98 -5.48
N ALA A 23 5.55 23.47 -4.24
CA ALA A 23 4.43 23.47 -3.31
C ALA A 23 3.91 24.90 -3.07
N TRP A 24 4.81 25.85 -2.79
CA TRP A 24 4.47 27.26 -2.60
C TRP A 24 3.78 27.87 -3.84
N TRP A 25 4.31 27.58 -5.03
CA TRP A 25 3.72 28.05 -6.28
C TRP A 25 2.31 27.50 -6.52
N VAL A 26 2.08 26.21 -6.24
CA VAL A 26 0.75 25.59 -6.34
C VAL A 26 -0.21 26.21 -5.32
N ILE A 27 0.22 26.35 -4.07
CA ILE A 27 -0.59 26.95 -2.99
C ILE A 27 -1.04 28.37 -3.37
N LYS A 28 -0.15 29.18 -3.94
CA LYS A 28 -0.48 30.55 -4.36
C LYS A 28 -1.57 30.61 -5.45
N LYS A 29 -1.75 29.53 -6.21
CA LYS A 29 -2.76 29.42 -7.27
C LYS A 29 -4.07 28.75 -6.84
N GLN A 30 -4.12 28.15 -5.66
CA GLN A 30 -5.32 27.46 -5.18
C GLN A 30 -6.45 28.43 -4.81
N LYS A 31 -7.71 28.07 -5.13
CA LYS A 31 -8.89 28.73 -4.57
C LYS A 31 -9.29 28.01 -3.28
N LYS A 32 -9.98 28.72 -2.37
CA LYS A 32 -10.40 28.17 -1.08
C LYS A 32 -11.70 27.35 -1.18
N THR A 33 -11.75 26.35 -2.05
CA THR A 33 -12.91 25.46 -2.24
C THR A 33 -12.58 24.02 -1.81
N THR A 34 -13.59 23.21 -1.49
CA THR A 34 -13.40 21.79 -1.13
C THR A 34 -12.87 20.98 -2.30
N ASP A 35 -13.34 21.24 -3.52
CA ASP A 35 -12.81 20.59 -4.73
C ASP A 35 -11.31 20.86 -4.90
N ASP A 36 -10.86 22.11 -4.71
CA ASP A 36 -9.44 22.46 -4.83
C ASP A 36 -8.59 21.81 -3.72
N TYR A 37 -9.09 21.78 -2.48
CA TYR A 37 -8.35 21.22 -1.35
C TYR A 37 -8.32 19.68 -1.35
N PHE A 38 -9.43 19.00 -1.67
CA PHE A 38 -9.58 17.55 -1.56
C PHE A 38 -9.47 16.78 -2.86
N LEU A 39 -9.66 17.40 -4.02
CA LEU A 39 -9.64 16.75 -5.33
C LEU A 39 -8.78 17.49 -6.36
N ALA A 40 -7.95 18.44 -5.88
CA ALA A 40 -7.17 19.32 -6.72
C ALA A 40 -8.01 19.93 -7.85
N GLY A 41 -9.25 20.36 -7.61
CA GLY A 41 -10.11 20.99 -8.63
C GLY A 41 -10.48 20.10 -9.82
N ARG A 42 -10.24 18.77 -9.74
CA ARG A 42 -10.53 17.80 -10.81
C ARG A 42 -9.88 18.15 -12.15
N HIS A 43 -8.62 18.60 -12.14
CA HIS A 43 -7.90 19.05 -13.34
C HIS A 43 -6.60 18.29 -13.61
N LEU A 44 -6.33 17.21 -12.86
CA LEU A 44 -5.08 16.47 -12.99
C LEU A 44 -5.07 15.64 -14.27
N GLY A 45 -4.06 15.85 -15.12
CA GLY A 45 -3.84 15.04 -16.32
C GLY A 45 -3.39 13.62 -15.99
N TRP A 46 -3.55 12.70 -16.95
CA TRP A 46 -3.34 11.26 -16.78
C TRP A 46 -1.96 10.91 -16.20
N PHE A 47 -0.90 11.61 -16.61
CA PHE A 47 0.45 11.33 -16.13
C PHE A 47 0.57 11.64 -14.63
N ILE A 48 0.04 12.79 -14.19
CA ILE A 48 0.06 13.18 -12.78
C ILE A 48 -0.80 12.21 -11.96
N VAL A 49 -1.97 11.82 -12.47
CA VAL A 49 -2.81 10.80 -11.81
C VAL A 49 -2.07 9.48 -11.67
N GLY A 50 -1.45 8.98 -12.74
CA GLY A 50 -0.70 7.72 -12.73
C GLY A 50 0.52 7.74 -11.81
N SER A 51 1.33 8.80 -11.88
CA SER A 51 2.49 9.00 -11.01
C SER A 51 2.08 9.20 -9.56
N SER A 52 0.99 9.92 -9.28
CA SER A 52 0.47 10.09 -7.92
C SER A 52 0.00 8.76 -7.35
N ILE A 53 -0.78 7.96 -8.09
CA ILE A 53 -1.18 6.60 -7.66
C ILE A 53 0.06 5.75 -7.35
N PHE A 54 1.06 5.78 -8.22
CA PHE A 54 2.31 5.05 -8.03
C PHE A 54 3.09 5.54 -6.81
N ALA A 55 3.43 6.83 -6.70
CA ALA A 55 4.17 7.42 -5.57
C ALA A 55 3.56 7.10 -4.21
N SER A 56 2.24 7.02 -4.19
CA SER A 56 1.46 6.79 -2.97
C SER A 56 1.57 5.36 -2.49
N ASN A 57 1.70 4.43 -3.43
CA ASN A 57 2.01 3.07 -3.09
C ASN A 57 3.50 2.93 -2.79
N ILE A 58 4.37 3.52 -3.60
CA ILE A 58 5.82 3.51 -3.45
C ILE A 58 6.26 4.56 -2.42
N GLY A 59 5.98 4.25 -1.16
CA GLY A 59 6.54 4.93 -0.02
C GLY A 59 7.17 3.92 0.94
N SER A 60 6.83 4.09 2.20
CA SER A 60 7.36 3.36 3.35
C SER A 60 7.26 1.83 3.26
N GLU A 61 6.17 1.31 2.68
CA GLU A 61 5.94 -0.13 2.48
C GLU A 61 6.98 -0.75 1.52
N HIS A 62 7.24 -0.10 0.39
CA HIS A 62 8.12 -0.64 -0.65
C HIS A 62 9.60 -0.46 -0.34
N ILE A 63 9.95 0.68 0.23
CA ILE A 63 11.33 1.01 0.56
C ILE A 63 11.89 0.05 1.61
N VAL A 64 11.11 -0.25 2.65
CA VAL A 64 11.57 -1.03 3.81
C VAL A 64 11.07 -2.47 3.72
N GLY A 65 9.78 -2.64 3.42
CA GLY A 65 9.16 -3.96 3.36
C GLY A 65 9.58 -4.75 2.13
N LEU A 66 9.31 -4.22 0.92
CA LEU A 66 9.49 -5.01 -0.31
C LEU A 66 10.97 -5.35 -0.57
N ALA A 67 11.89 -4.41 -0.31
CA ALA A 67 13.32 -4.69 -0.40
C ALA A 67 13.78 -5.70 0.68
N GLY A 68 13.25 -5.62 1.90
CA GLY A 68 13.53 -6.60 2.95
C GLY A 68 13.03 -7.99 2.60
N SER A 69 11.81 -8.10 2.07
CA SER A 69 11.28 -9.35 1.55
C SER A 69 12.12 -9.90 0.39
N GLY A 70 12.67 -9.04 -0.47
CA GLY A 70 13.63 -9.48 -1.50
C GLY A 70 14.87 -10.14 -0.91
N ALA A 71 15.36 -9.65 0.24
CA ALA A 71 16.52 -10.23 0.92
C ALA A 71 16.21 -11.52 1.71
N THR A 72 14.96 -11.77 2.08
CA THR A 72 14.54 -12.94 2.90
C THR A 72 13.84 -14.03 2.10
N ASP A 73 12.97 -13.64 1.18
CA ASP A 73 11.98 -14.49 0.48
C ASP A 73 12.16 -14.45 -1.04
N GLY A 74 13.11 -13.64 -1.53
CA GLY A 74 13.35 -13.45 -2.95
C GLY A 74 12.16 -12.81 -3.67
N VAL A 75 11.85 -13.31 -4.86
CA VAL A 75 10.77 -12.77 -5.71
C VAL A 75 9.36 -13.18 -5.29
N ALA A 76 9.15 -13.95 -4.22
CA ALA A 76 7.81 -14.43 -3.84
C ALA A 76 6.79 -13.27 -3.66
N MET A 77 7.23 -12.15 -3.07
CA MET A 77 6.39 -10.96 -2.90
C MET A 77 6.09 -10.20 -4.21
N ALA A 78 6.80 -10.49 -5.30
CA ALA A 78 6.56 -9.86 -6.59
C ALA A 78 5.15 -10.15 -7.12
N HIS A 79 4.49 -11.22 -6.67
CA HIS A 79 3.06 -11.44 -6.92
C HIS A 79 2.22 -10.19 -6.62
N TYR A 80 2.41 -9.50 -5.48
CA TYR A 80 1.65 -8.29 -5.14
C TYR A 80 1.86 -7.16 -6.16
N GLU A 81 3.05 -7.08 -6.74
CA GLU A 81 3.39 -6.12 -7.78
C GLU A 81 2.79 -6.52 -9.14
N LEU A 82 2.85 -7.81 -9.47
CA LEU A 82 2.30 -8.39 -10.69
C LEU A 82 0.76 -8.41 -10.72
N HIS A 83 0.09 -8.26 -9.57
CA HIS A 83 -1.34 -7.90 -9.49
C HIS A 83 -1.63 -6.46 -9.95
N ALA A 84 -0.70 -5.77 -10.61
CA ALA A 84 -0.91 -4.49 -11.29
C ALA A 84 -2.12 -4.47 -12.23
N TRP A 85 -2.58 -5.63 -12.74
CA TRP A 85 -3.82 -5.71 -13.51
C TRP A 85 -5.07 -5.23 -12.73
N CYS A 86 -5.04 -5.21 -11.39
CA CYS A 86 -6.10 -4.61 -10.56
C CYS A 86 -6.28 -3.10 -10.88
N LEU A 87 -5.21 -2.39 -11.26
CA LEU A 87 -5.30 -1.00 -11.74
C LEU A 87 -5.98 -0.90 -13.10
N LEU A 88 -5.87 -1.93 -13.95
CA LEU A 88 -6.67 -2.00 -15.17
C LEU A 88 -8.16 -2.19 -14.82
N VAL A 89 -8.49 -2.99 -13.80
CA VAL A 89 -9.87 -3.10 -13.30
C VAL A 89 -10.38 -1.75 -12.79
N LEU A 90 -9.57 -1.01 -12.02
CA LEU A 90 -9.91 0.36 -11.64
C LEU A 90 -10.26 1.21 -12.87
N GLY A 91 -9.38 1.27 -13.88
CA GLY A 91 -9.57 2.14 -15.06
C GLY A 91 -10.67 1.72 -16.02
N TRP A 92 -10.89 0.42 -16.20
CA TRP A 92 -11.87 -0.11 -17.16
C TRP A 92 -13.24 -0.37 -16.55
N VAL A 93 -13.29 -0.80 -15.28
CA VAL A 93 -14.54 -1.22 -14.62
C VAL A 93 -15.03 -0.13 -13.67
N MET A 94 -14.18 0.36 -12.76
CA MET A 94 -14.66 1.15 -11.61
C MET A 94 -14.76 2.65 -11.88
N VAL A 95 -13.79 3.21 -12.62
CA VAL A 95 -13.72 4.63 -13.02
C VAL A 95 -15.03 5.17 -13.61
N PRO A 96 -15.72 4.47 -14.55
CA PRO A 96 -16.99 4.93 -15.09
C PRO A 96 -18.08 5.14 -14.02
N PHE A 97 -18.12 4.31 -12.97
CA PHE A 97 -19.10 4.44 -11.89
C PHE A 97 -18.71 5.53 -10.89
N TYR A 98 -17.43 5.65 -10.57
CA TYR A 98 -16.95 6.64 -9.60
C TYR A 98 -17.04 8.07 -10.14
N LEU A 99 -16.54 8.33 -11.34
CA LEU A 99 -16.54 9.70 -11.87
C LEU A 99 -17.95 10.22 -12.15
N ARG A 100 -18.87 9.39 -12.66
CA ARG A 100 -20.26 9.81 -12.87
C ARG A 100 -21.00 10.11 -11.57
N SER A 101 -20.64 9.42 -10.50
CA SER A 101 -21.25 9.65 -9.19
C SER A 101 -20.81 10.98 -8.58
N ARG A 102 -19.72 11.62 -9.05
CA ARG A 102 -19.21 12.89 -8.52
C ARG A 102 -19.05 12.91 -6.99
N VAL A 103 -18.70 11.76 -6.42
CA VAL A 103 -18.39 11.62 -5.00
C VAL A 103 -17.02 12.22 -4.67
N TYR A 104 -16.83 12.54 -3.40
CA TYR A 104 -15.53 12.86 -2.82
C TYR A 104 -14.89 11.63 -2.15
N THR A 105 -15.72 10.75 -1.58
CA THR A 105 -15.25 9.61 -0.81
C THR A 105 -15.85 8.28 -1.29
N MET A 106 -15.09 7.20 -1.14
CA MET A 106 -15.58 5.84 -1.40
C MET A 106 -16.74 5.45 -0.47
N PRO A 107 -16.73 5.82 0.83
CA PRO A 107 -17.93 5.75 1.67
C PRO A 107 -19.14 6.49 1.12
N GLU A 108 -18.99 7.68 0.54
CA GLU A 108 -20.11 8.40 -0.10
C GLU A 108 -20.67 7.61 -1.29
N PHE A 109 -19.82 6.99 -2.12
CA PHE A 109 -20.28 6.08 -3.17
C PHE A 109 -21.11 4.92 -2.60
N LEU A 110 -20.64 4.33 -1.50
CA LEU A 110 -21.33 3.23 -0.82
C LEU A 110 -22.68 3.67 -0.22
N GLU A 111 -22.80 4.92 0.25
CA GLU A 111 -24.09 5.49 0.69
C GLU A 111 -25.09 5.59 -0.45
N ARG A 112 -24.65 6.13 -1.60
CA ARG A 112 -25.52 6.23 -2.78
C ARG A 112 -25.99 4.85 -3.22
N ARG A 113 -25.10 3.86 -3.19
CA ARG A 113 -25.44 2.49 -3.57
C ARG A 113 -26.31 1.77 -2.53
N PHE A 114 -26.10 1.99 -1.24
CA PHE A 114 -26.71 1.20 -0.17
C PHE A 114 -27.39 2.06 0.90
N SER A 115 -26.64 2.67 1.81
CA SER A 115 -27.23 3.42 2.92
C SER A 115 -26.25 4.38 3.61
N PRO A 116 -26.75 5.43 4.28
CA PRO A 116 -25.91 6.32 5.10
C PRO A 116 -25.14 5.58 6.20
N THR A 117 -25.70 4.50 6.75
CA THR A 117 -25.03 3.66 7.75
C THR A 117 -23.80 2.96 7.18
N ALA A 118 -23.88 2.46 5.94
CA ALA A 118 -22.74 1.80 5.28
C ALA A 118 -21.57 2.77 5.10
N ARG A 119 -21.85 4.05 4.78
CA ARG A 119 -20.86 5.12 4.75
C ARG A 119 -20.20 5.33 6.11
N THR A 120 -20.98 5.48 7.19
CA THR A 120 -20.43 5.70 8.53
C THR A 120 -19.55 4.53 8.97
N VAL A 121 -20.00 3.29 8.75
CA VAL A 121 -19.24 2.07 9.09
C VAL A 121 -17.91 2.03 8.34
N LEU A 122 -17.94 2.23 7.01
CA LEU A 122 -16.74 2.18 6.20
C LEU A 122 -15.76 3.30 6.55
N SER A 123 -16.26 4.53 6.74
CA SER A 123 -15.42 5.69 7.08
C SER A 123 -14.73 5.50 8.43
N GLY A 124 -15.49 5.03 9.44
CA GLY A 124 -14.96 4.80 10.79
C GLY A 124 -13.87 3.73 10.79
N ILE A 125 -14.13 2.60 10.13
CA ILE A 125 -13.16 1.51 10.05
C ILE A 125 -11.93 1.89 9.23
N SER A 126 -12.11 2.63 8.13
CA SER A 126 -10.98 3.10 7.32
C SER A 126 -10.08 4.05 8.10
N LEU A 127 -10.63 4.97 8.90
CA LEU A 127 -9.86 5.86 9.77
C LEU A 127 -9.01 5.07 10.77
N VAL A 128 -9.60 4.08 11.45
CA VAL A 128 -8.87 3.21 12.38
C VAL A 128 -7.80 2.40 11.65
N ALA A 129 -8.14 1.81 10.50
CA ALA A 129 -7.22 1.02 9.68
C ALA A 129 -6.02 1.85 9.23
N TYR A 130 -6.21 3.09 8.79
CA TYR A 130 -5.11 3.96 8.37
C TYR A 130 -4.16 4.34 9.49
N VAL A 131 -4.65 4.53 10.72
CA VAL A 131 -3.77 4.72 11.90
C VAL A 131 -2.95 3.47 12.13
N LEU A 132 -3.61 2.32 12.22
CA LEU A 132 -2.96 1.06 12.59
C LEU A 132 -1.96 0.60 11.53
N THR A 133 -2.26 0.79 10.25
CA THR A 133 -1.49 0.21 9.15
C THR A 133 -0.60 1.25 8.48
N LYS A 134 -1.19 2.23 7.78
CA LYS A 134 -0.45 3.15 6.92
C LYS A 134 0.41 4.15 7.69
N ILE A 135 -0.11 4.77 8.75
CA ILE A 135 0.68 5.68 9.59
C ILE A 135 1.78 4.89 10.29
N ALA A 136 1.45 3.77 10.93
CA ALA A 136 2.43 2.96 11.65
C ALA A 136 3.60 2.49 10.76
N VAL A 137 3.31 1.95 9.57
CA VAL A 137 4.35 1.55 8.61
C VAL A 137 5.12 2.78 8.10
N GLY A 138 4.42 3.88 7.81
CA GLY A 138 5.00 5.15 7.37
C GLY A 138 6.11 5.64 8.29
N VAL A 139 5.79 5.61 9.57
CA VAL A 139 6.63 6.05 10.66
C VAL A 139 7.79 5.09 10.91
N PHE A 140 7.52 3.78 10.94
CA PHE A 140 8.53 2.74 11.08
C PHE A 140 9.60 2.87 10.00
N ALA A 141 9.18 3.01 8.75
CA ALA A 141 10.11 3.15 7.63
C ALA A 141 10.95 4.44 7.72
N GLY A 142 10.32 5.55 8.12
CA GLY A 142 11.01 6.80 8.46
C GLY A 142 12.14 6.59 9.46
N GLY A 143 11.86 5.91 10.57
CA GLY A 143 12.85 5.58 11.59
C GLY A 143 13.98 4.71 11.05
N ILE A 144 13.67 3.63 10.33
CA ILE A 144 14.68 2.73 9.74
C ILE A 144 15.63 3.48 8.79
N VAL A 145 15.09 4.32 7.91
CA VAL A 145 15.90 5.08 6.96
C VAL A 145 16.87 6.02 7.68
N PHE A 146 16.42 6.71 8.72
CA PHE A 146 17.30 7.58 9.52
C PHE A 146 18.32 6.79 10.34
N SER A 147 17.96 5.64 10.89
CA SER A 147 18.91 4.77 11.62
C SER A 147 20.07 4.32 10.75
N VAL A 148 19.84 4.08 9.46
CA VAL A 148 20.88 3.66 8.52
C VAL A 148 21.68 4.84 7.97
N LEU A 149 21.00 5.92 7.58
CA LEU A 149 21.66 7.05 6.93
C LEU A 149 22.39 7.97 7.92
N LEU A 150 21.90 8.04 9.17
CA LEU A 150 22.40 8.94 10.20
C LEU A 150 22.53 8.20 11.55
N PRO A 151 23.31 7.11 11.65
CA PRO A 151 23.35 6.23 12.82
C PRO A 151 23.89 6.91 14.09
N ASP A 152 24.74 7.93 13.93
CA ASP A 152 25.44 8.58 15.03
C ASP A 152 24.59 9.67 15.74
N ILE A 153 23.36 9.92 15.29
CA ILE A 153 22.50 10.94 15.91
C ILE A 153 21.88 10.39 17.19
N ASN A 154 22.22 11.04 18.31
CA ASN A 154 21.53 10.89 19.57
C ASN A 154 21.24 12.27 20.16
N PHE A 155 19.98 12.54 20.49
CA PHE A 155 19.57 13.81 21.09
C PHE A 155 18.52 13.56 22.17
N LEU A 156 18.75 14.08 23.39
CA LEU A 156 17.85 13.92 24.54
C LEU A 156 17.48 12.45 24.85
N GLY A 157 18.40 11.51 24.62
CA GLY A 157 18.16 10.08 24.81
C GLY A 157 17.32 9.41 23.71
N LEU A 158 16.94 10.16 22.67
CA LEU A 158 16.33 9.65 21.46
C LEU A 158 17.42 9.30 20.44
N ASP A 159 17.39 8.08 19.93
CA ASP A 159 18.27 7.65 18.84
C ASP A 159 17.74 8.10 17.47
N SER A 160 18.52 7.80 16.43
CA SER A 160 18.20 8.13 15.04
C SER A 160 16.84 7.61 14.58
N PHE A 161 16.39 6.44 15.08
CA PHE A 161 15.07 5.91 14.77
C PHE A 161 13.96 6.84 15.25
N TRP A 162 14.00 7.24 16.53
CA TRP A 162 13.02 8.16 17.11
C TRP A 162 13.03 9.51 16.42
N ILE A 163 14.22 10.09 16.23
CA ILE A 163 14.39 11.40 15.63
C ILE A 163 13.87 11.40 14.20
N GLY A 164 14.25 10.42 13.39
CA GLY A 164 13.78 10.27 12.01
C GLY A 164 12.28 10.10 11.93
N SER A 165 11.71 9.24 12.77
CA SER A 165 10.26 9.02 12.83
C SER A 165 9.49 10.30 13.18
N ILE A 166 9.95 11.05 14.18
CA ILE A 166 9.32 12.31 14.60
C ILE A 166 9.44 13.37 13.50
N LEU A 167 10.64 13.54 12.91
CA LEU A 167 10.87 14.53 11.86
C LEU A 167 10.00 14.25 10.64
N VAL A 168 9.96 13.01 10.18
CA VAL A 168 9.14 12.61 9.03
C VAL A 168 7.66 12.88 9.29
N ILE A 169 7.12 12.53 10.47
CA ILE A 169 5.71 12.81 10.81
C ILE A 169 5.43 14.32 10.87
N VAL A 170 6.25 15.07 11.62
CA VAL A 170 5.99 16.48 11.91
C VAL A 170 6.12 17.33 10.66
N ILE A 171 7.21 17.16 9.91
CA ILE A 171 7.44 17.90 8.66
C ILE A 171 6.32 17.57 7.68
N THR A 172 5.94 16.29 7.58
CA THR A 172 4.85 15.88 6.70
C THR A 172 3.51 16.49 7.08
N GLY A 173 3.18 16.48 8.37
CA GLY A 173 1.99 17.12 8.89
C GLY A 173 1.91 18.60 8.52
N ILE A 174 3.01 19.34 8.74
CA ILE A 174 3.08 20.79 8.47
C ILE A 174 2.74 21.10 7.02
N TYR A 175 3.44 20.50 6.05
CA TYR A 175 3.21 20.84 4.64
C TYR A 175 1.87 20.30 4.14
N THR A 176 1.36 19.19 4.68
CA THR A 176 0.04 18.64 4.30
C THR A 176 -1.09 19.58 4.74
N VAL A 177 -1.02 20.13 5.96
CA VAL A 177 -1.98 21.13 6.48
C VAL A 177 -2.01 22.37 5.59
N LEU A 178 -0.85 22.79 5.09
CA LEU A 178 -0.72 23.99 4.27
C LEU A 178 -1.12 23.77 2.80
N GLY A 179 -0.75 22.62 2.22
CA GLY A 179 -0.74 22.39 0.77
C GLY A 179 -1.98 21.77 0.13
N GLY A 180 -2.76 20.96 0.85
CA GLY A 180 -3.88 20.23 0.26
C GLY A 180 -3.48 19.26 -0.87
N MET A 181 -4.46 18.65 -1.55
CA MET A 181 -4.21 17.57 -2.51
C MET A 181 -3.40 17.99 -3.74
N ALA A 182 -3.62 19.19 -4.29
CA ALA A 182 -2.92 19.60 -5.51
C ALA A 182 -1.41 19.73 -5.28
N ALA A 183 -0.99 20.38 -4.19
CA ALA A 183 0.44 20.51 -3.88
C ALA A 183 1.09 19.13 -3.74
N VAL A 184 0.42 18.21 -3.04
CA VAL A 184 0.87 16.82 -2.87
C VAL A 184 1.05 16.13 -4.22
N ALA A 185 0.02 16.12 -5.09
CA ALA A 185 0.08 15.43 -6.38
C ALA A 185 1.17 15.95 -7.33
N TYR A 186 1.40 17.27 -7.40
CA TYR A 186 2.48 17.81 -8.26
C TYR A 186 3.87 17.48 -7.71
N THR A 187 4.06 17.54 -6.39
CA THR A 187 5.34 17.12 -5.79
C THR A 187 5.59 15.62 -5.96
N GLU A 188 4.53 14.80 -5.89
CA GLU A 188 4.59 13.35 -6.11
C GLU A 188 5.02 12.96 -7.53
N ALA A 189 4.56 13.71 -8.54
CA ALA A 189 4.96 13.45 -9.92
C ALA A 189 6.47 13.62 -10.12
N LEU A 190 7.06 14.67 -9.55
CA LEU A 190 8.51 14.88 -9.58
C LEU A 190 9.26 13.80 -8.77
N GLN A 191 8.77 13.51 -7.57
CA GLN A 191 9.33 12.47 -6.69
C GLN A 191 9.38 11.10 -7.37
N THR A 192 8.30 10.72 -8.07
CA THR A 192 8.21 9.46 -8.81
C THR A 192 9.39 9.26 -9.76
N ILE A 193 9.71 10.29 -10.56
CA ILE A 193 10.79 10.22 -11.55
C ILE A 193 12.14 10.01 -10.85
N ILE A 194 12.40 10.80 -9.81
CA ILE A 194 13.67 10.75 -9.07
C ILE A 194 13.82 9.42 -8.35
N LEU A 195 12.76 8.91 -7.73
CA LEU A 195 12.78 7.62 -7.05
C LEU A 195 13.01 6.47 -8.03
N ILE A 196 12.33 6.46 -9.18
CA ILE A 196 12.55 5.42 -10.21
C ILE A 196 14.01 5.45 -10.68
N ILE A 197 14.53 6.61 -11.06
CA ILE A 197 15.92 6.74 -11.52
C ILE A 197 16.88 6.33 -10.40
N GLY A 198 16.67 6.83 -9.19
CA GLY A 198 17.49 6.52 -8.03
C GLY A 198 17.54 5.04 -7.71
N SER A 199 16.40 4.37 -7.69
CA SER A 199 16.32 2.94 -7.44
C SER A 199 16.91 2.10 -8.58
N ILE A 200 16.76 2.53 -9.85
CA ILE A 200 17.47 1.89 -10.98
C ILE A 200 18.99 1.97 -10.78
N LEU A 201 19.51 3.13 -10.34
CA LEU A 201 20.93 3.30 -10.06
C LEU A 201 21.39 2.40 -8.90
N VAL A 202 20.57 2.22 -7.86
CA VAL A 202 20.87 1.26 -6.78
C VAL A 202 21.00 -0.16 -7.33
N THR A 203 20.07 -0.61 -8.17
CA THR A 203 20.16 -1.93 -8.81
C THR A 203 21.41 -2.04 -9.67
N TYR A 204 21.71 -1.02 -10.49
CA TYR A 204 22.85 -1.01 -11.40
C TYR A 204 24.19 -1.09 -10.65
N PHE A 205 24.44 -0.17 -9.71
CA PHE A 205 25.68 -0.17 -8.94
C PHE A 205 25.78 -1.40 -8.03
N GLY A 206 24.67 -1.90 -7.51
CA GLY A 206 24.62 -3.14 -6.73
C GLY A 206 25.08 -4.36 -7.55
N LEU A 207 24.56 -4.51 -8.77
CA LEU A 207 25.00 -5.57 -9.68
C LEU A 207 26.46 -5.40 -10.07
N GLN A 208 26.90 -4.17 -10.34
CA GLN A 208 28.30 -3.89 -10.67
C GLN A 208 29.23 -4.30 -9.53
N TYR A 209 28.89 -3.96 -8.28
CA TYR A 209 29.68 -4.32 -7.10
C TYR A 209 29.72 -5.83 -6.88
N LEU A 210 28.61 -6.53 -7.13
CA LEU A 210 28.53 -7.97 -6.97
C LEU A 210 29.32 -8.73 -8.04
N GLY A 211 29.35 -8.25 -9.28
CA GLY A 211 29.94 -8.95 -10.44
C GLY A 211 28.93 -9.30 -11.54
N GLY A 212 27.72 -8.76 -11.48
CA GLY A 212 26.68 -8.88 -12.50
C GLY A 212 25.56 -9.87 -12.18
N TRP A 213 24.63 -10.00 -13.12
CA TRP A 213 23.41 -10.82 -12.95
C TRP A 213 23.68 -12.32 -12.83
N SER A 214 24.68 -12.84 -13.55
CA SER A 214 25.05 -14.26 -13.48
C SER A 214 25.58 -14.63 -12.10
N GLU A 215 26.41 -13.77 -11.53
CA GLU A 215 26.95 -13.93 -10.17
C GLU A 215 25.85 -13.84 -9.12
N LEU A 216 24.89 -12.91 -9.30
CA LEU A 216 23.71 -12.83 -8.44
C LEU A 216 22.96 -14.16 -8.38
N LYS A 217 22.65 -14.75 -9.54
CA LYS A 217 21.93 -16.03 -9.60
C LYS A 217 22.74 -17.19 -9.00
N ALA A 218 24.06 -17.19 -9.20
CA ALA A 218 24.94 -18.21 -8.65
C ALA A 218 24.98 -18.18 -7.12
N ILE A 219 25.07 -16.99 -6.51
CA ILE A 219 25.14 -16.84 -5.04
C ILE A 219 23.76 -16.98 -4.40
N ALA A 220 22.74 -16.33 -4.96
CA ALA A 220 21.41 -16.30 -4.36
C ALA A 220 20.63 -17.62 -4.54
N GLY A 221 20.98 -18.42 -5.55
CA GLY A 221 20.30 -19.67 -5.87
C GLY A 221 18.96 -19.46 -6.59
N SER A 222 18.48 -20.51 -7.24
CA SER A 222 17.21 -20.51 -8.01
C SER A 222 15.99 -20.15 -7.14
N GLU A 223 15.99 -20.57 -5.88
CA GLU A 223 14.87 -20.32 -4.98
C GLU A 223 14.60 -18.84 -4.72
N MET A 224 15.61 -17.97 -4.76
CA MET A 224 15.40 -16.52 -4.64
C MET A 224 14.69 -15.91 -5.87
N PHE A 225 14.64 -16.64 -6.98
CA PHE A 225 14.02 -16.25 -8.25
C PHE A 225 12.78 -17.07 -8.60
N ASN A 226 12.24 -17.83 -7.64
CA ASN A 226 11.05 -18.66 -7.82
C ASN A 226 9.79 -17.98 -7.26
N LEU A 227 8.88 -17.55 -8.15
CA LEU A 227 7.54 -17.09 -7.79
C LEU A 227 6.63 -18.24 -7.32
N TRP A 228 6.84 -19.44 -7.84
CA TRP A 228 5.96 -20.59 -7.64
C TRP A 228 6.35 -21.38 -6.40
N LYS A 229 6.38 -20.70 -5.24
CA LYS A 229 6.72 -21.31 -3.95
C LYS A 229 5.77 -22.46 -3.62
N PRO A 230 6.28 -23.65 -3.24
CA PRO A 230 5.47 -24.83 -3.03
C PRO A 230 4.50 -24.66 -1.85
N LEU A 231 3.48 -25.53 -1.79
CA LEU A 231 2.47 -25.52 -0.73
C LEU A 231 3.05 -25.74 0.66
N VAL A 232 4.08 -26.57 0.75
CA VAL A 232 4.89 -26.81 1.95
C VAL A 232 6.36 -26.78 1.56
N PRO A 233 7.28 -26.47 2.50
CA PRO A 233 8.71 -26.50 2.21
C PRO A 233 9.17 -27.85 1.63
N THR A 234 10.22 -27.82 0.80
CA THR A 234 10.79 -29.03 0.21
C THR A 234 11.19 -30.04 1.29
N GLY A 235 10.78 -31.30 1.12
CA GLY A 235 11.03 -32.36 2.10
C GLY A 235 10.00 -32.45 3.24
N VAL A 236 8.97 -31.60 3.24
CA VAL A 236 7.84 -31.66 4.19
C VAL A 236 6.62 -32.31 3.52
N GLU A 237 5.99 -33.27 4.21
CA GLU A 237 4.73 -33.86 3.77
C GLU A 237 3.54 -32.92 4.05
N ALA A 238 2.75 -32.63 3.03
CA ALA A 238 1.53 -31.84 3.15
C ALA A 238 0.38 -32.69 3.70
N THR A 239 -0.37 -32.16 4.67
CA THR A 239 -1.54 -32.83 5.26
C THR A 239 -2.70 -31.87 5.47
N TRP A 240 -3.90 -32.42 5.68
CA TRP A 240 -5.09 -31.65 6.12
C TRP A 240 -5.16 -31.52 7.64
N ALA A 241 -4.57 -32.48 8.36
CA ALA A 241 -4.51 -32.45 9.81
C ALA A 241 -3.75 -31.19 10.26
N PRO A 242 -4.24 -30.44 11.27
CA PRO A 242 -3.61 -29.22 11.75
C PRO A 242 -2.34 -29.54 12.54
N VAL A 243 -1.25 -29.85 11.84
CA VAL A 243 0.06 -30.17 12.42
C VAL A 243 1.13 -29.25 11.84
N LYS A 244 2.16 -28.95 12.64
CA LYS A 244 3.34 -28.16 12.24
C LYS A 244 4.57 -28.80 12.86
N GLU A 245 4.93 -29.97 12.34
CA GLU A 245 5.98 -30.85 12.86
C GLU A 245 7.16 -30.91 11.88
N ALA A 246 8.32 -31.40 12.34
CA ALA A 246 9.46 -31.63 11.47
C ALA A 246 9.11 -32.67 10.40
N GLY A 247 9.14 -32.27 9.13
CA GLY A 247 8.84 -33.15 7.99
C GLY A 247 7.34 -33.35 7.69
N ARG A 248 6.41 -32.78 8.46
CA ARG A 248 4.97 -32.85 8.17
C ARG A 248 4.23 -31.58 8.60
N MET A 249 3.46 -30.98 7.70
CA MET A 249 2.77 -29.72 7.97
C MET A 249 1.41 -29.64 7.28
N ALA A 250 0.45 -29.00 7.95
CA ALA A 250 -0.75 -28.51 7.28
C ALA A 250 -0.39 -27.52 6.17
N TRP A 251 -0.78 -27.79 4.94
CA TRP A 251 -0.40 -26.95 3.80
C TRP A 251 -0.85 -25.48 3.96
N TYR A 252 -1.93 -25.24 4.71
CA TYR A 252 -2.46 -23.92 5.00
C TYR A 252 -1.74 -23.19 6.15
N PHE A 253 -0.71 -23.80 6.77
CA PHE A 253 0.16 -23.18 7.77
C PHE A 253 1.50 -22.67 7.21
N ASN A 254 1.80 -22.94 5.95
CA ASN A 254 3.00 -22.41 5.31
C ASN A 254 2.87 -20.88 5.14
N ASP A 255 3.78 -20.16 5.79
CA ASP A 255 3.86 -18.70 5.81
C ASP A 255 4.85 -18.13 4.78
N ASN A 256 5.57 -18.99 4.06
CA ASN A 256 6.50 -18.60 3.00
C ASN A 256 5.78 -18.45 1.65
N TYR A 257 4.77 -17.56 1.62
CA TYR A 257 4.07 -17.08 0.42
C TYR A 257 3.75 -18.18 -0.62
N PRO A 258 3.06 -19.27 -0.24
CA PRO A 258 2.73 -20.36 -1.16
C PRO A 258 1.92 -19.85 -2.35
N TRP A 259 2.24 -20.35 -3.55
CA TRP A 259 1.72 -19.80 -4.81
C TRP A 259 0.19 -19.78 -4.90
N ILE A 260 -0.52 -20.73 -4.28
CA ILE A 260 -1.99 -20.76 -4.28
C ILE A 260 -2.57 -19.54 -3.55
N GLY A 261 -2.02 -19.22 -2.38
CA GLY A 261 -2.39 -18.00 -1.65
C GLY A 261 -2.10 -16.78 -2.51
N MET A 262 -0.89 -16.71 -3.05
CA MET A 262 -0.45 -15.54 -3.81
C MET A 262 -1.26 -15.32 -5.08
N LEU A 263 -1.60 -16.37 -5.82
CA LEU A 263 -2.29 -16.25 -7.11
C LEU A 263 -3.80 -16.00 -6.96
N PHE A 264 -4.45 -16.63 -5.97
CA PHE A 264 -5.91 -16.59 -5.86
C PHE A 264 -6.43 -15.74 -4.71
N CYS A 265 -5.71 -15.66 -3.60
CA CYS A 265 -6.15 -14.93 -2.42
C CYS A 265 -5.65 -13.48 -2.42
N ALA A 266 -4.39 -13.23 -2.83
CA ALA A 266 -3.84 -11.88 -2.89
C ALA A 266 -4.63 -10.92 -3.80
N PRO A 267 -5.21 -11.33 -4.97
CA PRO A 267 -6.08 -10.47 -5.77
C PRO A 267 -7.25 -9.85 -5.01
N ILE A 268 -7.81 -10.53 -4.00
CA ILE A 268 -8.94 -9.99 -3.21
C ILE A 268 -8.52 -8.70 -2.49
N ILE A 269 -7.35 -8.74 -1.87
CA ILE A 269 -6.75 -7.61 -1.17
C ILE A 269 -6.27 -6.56 -2.19
N GLY A 270 -5.69 -7.00 -3.30
CA GLY A 270 -5.25 -6.11 -4.38
C GLY A 270 -6.40 -5.31 -4.98
N LEU A 271 -7.51 -5.97 -5.33
CA LEU A 271 -8.68 -5.29 -5.88
C LEU A 271 -9.32 -4.34 -4.86
N TRP A 272 -9.40 -4.73 -3.59
CA TRP A 272 -9.77 -3.79 -2.53
C TRP A 272 -8.87 -2.54 -2.53
N TYR A 273 -7.55 -2.74 -2.43
CA TYR A 273 -6.59 -1.66 -2.29
C TYR A 273 -6.60 -0.72 -3.49
N TRP A 274 -6.54 -1.26 -4.71
CA TRP A 274 -6.44 -0.45 -5.91
C TRP A 274 -7.75 0.19 -6.32
N THR A 275 -8.88 -0.45 -6.02
CA THR A 275 -10.16 0.01 -6.57
C THR A 275 -11.14 0.55 -5.54
N THR A 276 -10.91 0.40 -4.24
CA THR A 276 -11.87 0.83 -3.20
C THR A 276 -11.26 1.62 -2.06
N ASP A 277 -9.94 1.57 -1.89
CA ASP A 277 -9.24 2.33 -0.87
C ASP A 277 -9.32 3.84 -1.18
N GLN A 278 -9.87 4.63 -0.25
CA GLN A 278 -9.98 6.09 -0.40
C GLN A 278 -8.63 6.71 -0.73
N TYR A 279 -7.56 6.23 -0.08
CA TYR A 279 -6.21 6.70 -0.30
C TYR A 279 -5.82 6.64 -1.78
N ILE A 280 -6.12 5.54 -2.48
CA ILE A 280 -5.75 5.38 -3.89
C ILE A 280 -6.78 6.03 -4.82
N VAL A 281 -8.06 5.74 -4.63
CA VAL A 281 -9.12 6.11 -5.59
C VAL A 281 -9.33 7.63 -5.65
N GLN A 282 -9.04 8.36 -4.57
CA GLN A 282 -9.17 9.83 -4.54
C GLN A 282 -8.33 10.53 -5.62
N ARG A 283 -7.19 9.95 -6.01
CA ARG A 283 -6.31 10.48 -7.07
C ARG A 283 -6.95 10.37 -8.44
N VAL A 284 -7.70 9.30 -8.66
CA VAL A 284 -8.46 9.09 -9.90
C VAL A 284 -9.67 10.02 -9.96
N LEU A 285 -10.32 10.28 -8.82
CA LEU A 285 -11.41 11.26 -8.73
C LEU A 285 -10.97 12.70 -9.03
N SER A 286 -9.66 12.97 -8.95
CA SER A 286 -9.04 14.27 -9.25
C SER A 286 -8.76 14.48 -10.74
N ALA A 287 -9.06 13.48 -11.59
CA ALA A 287 -9.01 13.62 -13.03
C ALA A 287 -10.22 14.41 -13.57
N PRO A 288 -10.08 15.15 -14.68
CA PRO A 288 -11.17 15.94 -15.26
C PRO A 288 -12.27 15.12 -15.91
N ASN A 289 -11.97 13.90 -16.35
CA ASN A 289 -12.90 13.04 -17.06
C ASN A 289 -12.46 11.58 -17.04
N GLU A 290 -13.34 10.70 -17.52
CA GLU A 290 -13.14 9.25 -17.57
C GLU A 290 -11.91 8.85 -18.38
N ARG A 291 -11.56 9.61 -19.43
CA ARG A 291 -10.41 9.32 -20.29
C ARG A 291 -9.09 9.53 -19.55
N GLU A 292 -8.93 10.68 -18.91
CA GLU A 292 -7.73 11.00 -18.13
C GLU A 292 -7.60 10.09 -16.90
N ALA A 293 -8.72 9.80 -16.23
CA ALA A 293 -8.76 8.83 -15.13
C ALA A 293 -8.29 7.44 -15.58
N ARG A 294 -8.85 6.89 -16.66
CA ARG A 294 -8.48 5.58 -17.20
C ARG A 294 -7.02 5.52 -17.61
N ARG A 295 -6.55 6.52 -18.35
CA ARG A 295 -5.14 6.61 -18.77
C ARG A 295 -4.19 6.71 -17.59
N GLY A 296 -4.59 7.45 -16.55
CA GLY A 296 -3.85 7.50 -15.29
C GLY A 296 -3.77 6.14 -14.62
N SER A 297 -4.86 5.38 -14.55
CA SER A 297 -4.86 4.01 -14.03
C SER A 297 -3.99 3.05 -14.85
N ILE A 298 -4.03 3.15 -16.19
CA ILE A 298 -3.16 2.34 -17.07
C ILE A 298 -1.68 2.71 -16.87
N ALA A 299 -1.35 4.00 -16.79
CA ALA A 299 0.01 4.46 -16.52
C ALA A 299 0.51 3.98 -15.15
N ALA A 300 -0.33 4.06 -14.12
CA ALA A 300 -0.04 3.49 -12.80
C ALA A 300 0.24 1.99 -12.88
N ALA A 301 -0.51 1.23 -13.71
CA ALA A 301 -0.29 -0.20 -13.89
C ALA A 301 1.09 -0.50 -14.49
N PHE A 302 1.57 0.31 -15.44
CA PHE A 302 2.95 0.19 -15.95
C PHE A 302 3.98 0.47 -14.87
N PHE A 303 3.84 1.59 -14.15
CA PHE A 303 4.78 1.95 -13.09
C PHE A 303 4.82 0.88 -12.00
N LYS A 304 3.67 0.27 -11.69
CA LYS A 304 3.53 -0.76 -10.68
C LYS A 304 4.29 -2.06 -10.97
N LEU A 305 4.76 -2.28 -12.21
CA LEU A 305 5.63 -3.41 -12.53
C LEU A 305 7.10 -3.15 -12.17
N LEU A 306 7.52 -1.88 -12.05
CA LEU A 306 8.91 -1.51 -11.78
C LEU A 306 9.44 -1.99 -10.42
N PRO A 307 8.68 -1.94 -9.30
CA PRO A 307 9.16 -2.32 -7.96
C PRO A 307 9.78 -3.71 -7.85
N VAL A 308 9.37 -4.66 -8.71
CA VAL A 308 10.02 -5.97 -8.79
C VAL A 308 11.52 -5.79 -9.10
N PHE A 309 11.86 -4.95 -10.06
CA PHE A 309 13.23 -4.74 -10.52
C PHE A 309 14.01 -3.70 -9.71
N ILE A 310 13.32 -2.77 -9.06
CA ILE A 310 13.95 -1.62 -8.38
C ILE A 310 13.89 -1.69 -6.85
N PHE A 311 13.17 -2.65 -6.25
CA PHE A 311 13.18 -2.90 -4.79
C PHE A 311 13.46 -4.35 -4.44
N ILE A 312 12.75 -5.33 -5.05
CA ILE A 312 12.98 -6.76 -4.74
C ILE A 312 14.36 -7.20 -5.19
N ILE A 313 14.72 -6.93 -6.45
CA ILE A 313 16.05 -7.30 -6.97
C ILE A 313 17.19 -6.65 -6.14
N PRO A 314 17.16 -5.35 -5.79
CA PRO A 314 18.09 -4.78 -4.82
C PRO A 314 18.14 -5.51 -3.47
N GLY A 315 17.02 -6.00 -2.96
CA GLY A 315 16.98 -6.87 -1.78
C GLY A 315 17.75 -8.17 -1.97
N ILE A 316 17.58 -8.84 -3.11
CA ILE A 316 18.34 -10.07 -3.43
C ILE A 316 19.84 -9.76 -3.62
N ILE A 317 20.18 -8.60 -4.21
CA ILE A 317 21.57 -8.15 -4.33
C ILE A 317 22.17 -7.90 -2.95
N PHE A 318 21.44 -7.24 -2.06
CA PHE A 318 21.85 -7.02 -0.67
C PHE A 318 22.13 -8.35 0.04
N TYR A 319 21.23 -9.33 -0.11
CA TYR A 319 21.44 -10.69 0.39
C TYR A 319 22.72 -11.34 -0.18
N ALA A 320 22.90 -11.32 -1.50
CA ALA A 320 24.07 -11.93 -2.14
C ALA A 320 25.40 -11.25 -1.72
N LEU A 321 25.40 -9.94 -1.54
CA LEU A 321 26.55 -9.19 -1.05
C LEU A 321 26.87 -9.50 0.42
N ALA A 322 25.85 -9.73 1.25
CA ALA A 322 26.00 -10.15 2.63
C ALA A 322 26.55 -11.58 2.74
N VAL A 323 25.97 -12.53 2.00
CA VAL A 323 26.38 -13.95 2.02
C VAL A 323 27.78 -14.15 1.43
N SER A 324 28.13 -13.41 0.38
CA SER A 324 29.46 -13.49 -0.22
C SER A 324 30.55 -12.79 0.61
N GLY A 325 30.20 -12.04 1.66
CA GLY A 325 31.16 -11.27 2.46
C GLY A 325 31.83 -10.11 1.71
N LYS A 326 31.36 -9.75 0.51
CA LYS A 326 31.91 -8.65 -0.29
C LYS A 326 31.69 -7.27 0.35
N VAL A 327 30.69 -7.16 1.23
CA VAL A 327 30.40 -5.95 2.02
C VAL A 327 30.24 -6.36 3.50
N PRO A 328 31.27 -6.19 4.35
CA PRO A 328 31.23 -6.61 5.76
C PRO A 328 30.05 -6.03 6.53
N ALA A 329 29.72 -4.75 6.31
CA ALA A 329 28.58 -4.10 6.94
C ALA A 329 27.23 -4.77 6.62
N PHE A 330 27.10 -5.41 5.45
CA PHE A 330 25.87 -6.12 5.08
C PHE A 330 25.81 -7.49 5.73
N GLN A 331 26.95 -8.16 5.83
CA GLN A 331 27.08 -9.44 6.52
C GLN A 331 26.73 -9.30 8.01
N GLU A 332 27.32 -8.31 8.71
CA GLU A 332 27.05 -8.04 10.13
C GLU A 332 25.58 -7.70 10.40
N GLN A 333 24.92 -7.02 9.46
CA GLN A 333 23.53 -6.60 9.62
C GLN A 333 22.54 -7.74 9.31
N LEU A 334 22.78 -8.53 8.27
CA LEU A 334 21.81 -9.49 7.74
C LEU A 334 22.03 -10.92 8.26
N ILE A 335 23.28 -11.34 8.50
CA ILE A 335 23.62 -12.73 8.82
C ILE A 335 23.91 -12.85 10.32
N GLY A 336 23.13 -13.70 11.00
CA GLY A 336 23.29 -13.97 12.42
C GLY A 336 24.50 -14.86 12.74
N PRO A 337 24.88 -14.97 14.03
CA PRO A 337 25.98 -15.85 14.46
C PRO A 337 25.77 -17.33 14.11
N ASP A 338 24.51 -17.73 13.90
CA ASP A 338 24.09 -19.07 13.47
C ASP A 338 24.15 -19.26 11.94
N GLY A 339 24.59 -18.25 11.20
CA GLY A 339 24.65 -18.24 9.73
C GLY A 339 23.30 -18.03 9.04
N GLN A 340 22.22 -17.77 9.80
CA GLN A 340 20.89 -17.56 9.26
C GLN A 340 20.58 -16.08 9.03
N VAL A 341 19.60 -15.80 8.16
CA VAL A 341 19.16 -14.43 7.89
C VAL A 341 18.35 -13.89 9.07
N ILE A 342 18.76 -12.74 9.61
CA ILE A 342 18.00 -11.98 10.61
C ILE A 342 16.89 -11.20 9.90
N ARG A 343 15.69 -11.78 9.82
CA ARG A 343 14.55 -11.21 9.10
C ARG A 343 14.16 -9.78 9.51
N ASP A 344 14.21 -9.47 10.81
CA ASP A 344 13.91 -8.12 11.32
C ASP A 344 14.94 -7.07 10.85
N ASN A 345 16.16 -7.48 10.49
CA ASN A 345 17.17 -6.57 9.98
C ASN A 345 17.10 -6.41 8.45
N ALA A 346 16.43 -7.33 7.75
CA ALA A 346 16.30 -7.29 6.30
C ALA A 346 15.56 -6.03 5.82
N GLN A 347 14.69 -5.45 6.66
CA GLN A 347 14.02 -4.17 6.39
C GLN A 347 14.99 -3.00 6.12
N GLN A 348 16.26 -3.12 6.52
CA GLN A 348 17.30 -2.13 6.25
C GLN A 348 17.94 -2.28 4.87
N ALA A 349 17.59 -3.30 4.08
CA ALA A 349 18.26 -3.65 2.82
C ALA A 349 18.40 -2.46 1.86
N PHE A 350 17.30 -1.77 1.55
CA PHE A 350 17.33 -0.65 0.61
C PHE A 350 18.16 0.55 1.11
N PRO A 351 17.93 1.10 2.32
CA PRO A 351 18.77 2.20 2.80
C PRO A 351 20.24 1.80 2.99
N MET A 352 20.53 0.54 3.33
CA MET A 352 21.91 0.04 3.42
C MET A 352 22.60 0.02 2.05
N MET A 353 21.89 -0.41 1.01
CA MET A 353 22.36 -0.35 -0.37
C MET A 353 22.64 1.10 -0.79
N VAL A 354 21.72 2.04 -0.51
CA VAL A 354 21.92 3.48 -0.78
C VAL A 354 23.17 4.01 -0.05
N ALA A 355 23.33 3.66 1.22
CA ALA A 355 24.42 4.14 2.07
C ALA A 355 25.81 3.64 1.63
N HIS A 356 25.92 2.40 1.18
CA HIS A 356 27.23 1.76 0.96
C HIS A 356 27.60 1.55 -0.51
N ILE A 357 26.61 1.47 -1.40
CA ILE A 357 26.84 1.13 -2.82
C ILE A 357 26.88 2.37 -3.71
N LEU A 358 26.04 3.37 -3.44
CA LEU A 358 25.96 4.54 -4.30
C LEU A 358 27.15 5.48 -4.12
N PRO A 359 27.69 6.05 -5.22
CA PRO A 359 28.74 7.05 -5.14
C PRO A 359 28.20 8.38 -4.60
N VAL A 360 29.12 9.21 -4.09
CA VAL A 360 28.83 10.55 -3.59
C VAL A 360 28.15 11.39 -4.68
N GLY A 361 27.18 12.20 -4.29
CA GLY A 361 26.35 13.00 -5.18
C GLY A 361 25.09 12.25 -5.62
N ILE A 362 25.26 11.08 -6.26
CA ILE A 362 24.13 10.19 -6.61
C ILE A 362 23.41 9.74 -5.33
N ARG A 363 24.18 9.35 -4.31
CA ARG A 363 23.67 9.02 -2.98
C ARG A 363 22.77 10.12 -2.44
N GLY A 364 23.21 11.38 -2.48
CA GLY A 364 22.39 12.54 -2.10
C GLY A 364 21.05 12.63 -2.85
N VAL A 365 21.05 12.44 -4.17
CA VAL A 365 19.80 12.45 -4.98
C VAL A 365 18.84 11.34 -4.53
N VAL A 366 19.35 10.12 -4.34
CA VAL A 366 18.53 8.97 -3.96
C VAL A 366 18.01 9.11 -2.53
N VAL A 367 18.84 9.58 -1.59
CA VAL A 367 18.43 9.89 -0.21
C VAL A 367 17.33 10.94 -0.20
N ALA A 368 17.46 11.99 -1.01
CA ALA A 368 16.45 13.03 -1.11
C ALA A 368 15.10 12.48 -1.62
N GLY A 369 15.14 11.67 -2.69
CA GLY A 369 13.96 10.98 -3.22
C GLY A 369 13.35 9.98 -2.24
N LEU A 370 14.19 9.26 -1.50
CA LEU A 370 13.80 8.31 -0.45
C LEU A 370 13.00 9.00 0.65
N LEU A 371 13.55 10.07 1.23
CA LEU A 371 12.88 10.87 2.26
C LEU A 371 11.58 11.47 1.75
N ALA A 372 11.56 11.95 0.51
CA ALA A 372 10.37 12.52 -0.09
C ALA A 372 9.25 11.49 -0.33
N ALA A 373 9.60 10.26 -0.73
CA ALA A 373 8.64 9.18 -0.90
C ALA A 373 7.99 8.77 0.43
N LEU A 374 8.77 8.71 1.52
CA LEU A 374 8.24 8.48 2.87
C LEU A 374 7.24 9.58 3.25
N MET A 375 7.62 10.84 3.02
CA MET A 375 6.77 12.00 3.30
C MET A 375 5.50 12.03 2.45
N SER A 376 5.55 11.68 1.15
CA SER A 376 4.38 11.64 0.28
C SER A 376 3.36 10.60 0.76
N SER A 377 3.82 9.40 1.12
CA SER A 377 2.91 8.34 1.59
C SER A 377 2.13 8.76 2.84
N LEU A 378 2.80 9.36 3.83
CA LEU A 378 2.17 9.89 5.03
C LEU A 378 1.24 11.08 4.73
N ALA A 379 1.64 12.00 3.84
CA ALA A 379 0.79 13.12 3.45
C ALA A 379 -0.52 12.66 2.80
N GLY A 380 -0.46 11.67 1.91
CA GLY A 380 -1.65 11.13 1.29
C GLY A 380 -2.58 10.46 2.30
N VAL A 381 -2.05 9.76 3.30
CA VAL A 381 -2.86 9.13 4.37
C VAL A 381 -3.50 10.19 5.25
N PHE A 382 -2.75 11.22 5.65
CA PHE A 382 -3.28 12.36 6.39
C PHE A 382 -4.39 13.07 5.62
N ASN A 383 -4.22 13.27 4.30
CA ASN A 383 -5.25 13.85 3.45
C ASN A 383 -6.49 12.95 3.35
N ALA A 384 -6.32 11.65 3.17
CA ALA A 384 -7.42 10.69 3.14
C ALA A 384 -8.20 10.71 4.47
N CYS A 385 -7.52 10.63 5.63
CA CYS A 385 -8.16 10.72 6.95
C CYS A 385 -8.89 12.05 7.15
N SER A 386 -8.25 13.16 6.76
CA SER A 386 -8.87 14.49 6.81
C SER A 386 -10.14 14.55 5.98
N THR A 387 -10.12 13.97 4.78
CA THR A 387 -11.27 13.94 3.86
C THR A 387 -12.39 13.11 4.45
N LEU A 388 -12.11 11.87 4.89
CA LEU A 388 -13.08 10.96 5.51
C LEU A 388 -13.73 11.62 6.73
N PHE A 389 -12.95 12.18 7.66
CA PHE A 389 -13.50 12.83 8.84
C PHE A 389 -14.38 14.05 8.49
N THR A 390 -13.87 14.92 7.61
CA THR A 390 -14.55 16.19 7.28
C THR A 390 -15.83 15.95 6.48
N ILE A 391 -15.76 15.10 5.47
CA ILE A 391 -16.84 14.87 4.52
C ILE A 391 -17.84 13.86 5.08
N ASP A 392 -17.39 12.74 5.66
CA ASP A 392 -18.30 11.65 6.04
C ASP A 392 -18.92 11.82 7.43
N PHE A 393 -18.27 12.57 8.32
CA PHE A 393 -18.78 12.83 9.68
C PHE A 393 -19.17 14.29 9.87
N TYR A 394 -18.22 15.22 9.74
CA TYR A 394 -18.45 16.61 10.12
C TYR A 394 -19.51 17.31 9.26
N SER A 395 -19.44 17.20 7.93
CA SER A 395 -20.40 17.83 7.03
C SER A 395 -21.84 17.33 7.24
N ARG A 396 -22.01 16.07 7.67
CA ARG A 396 -23.32 15.50 8.00
C ARG A 396 -23.88 16.05 9.31
N LEU A 397 -23.03 16.24 10.32
CA LEU A 397 -23.42 16.85 11.58
C LEU A 397 -23.74 18.34 11.42
N LYS A 398 -23.15 19.00 10.41
CA LYS A 398 -23.36 20.42 10.09
C LYS A 398 -23.63 20.64 8.58
N PRO A 399 -24.84 20.35 8.08
CA PRO A 399 -25.16 20.38 6.64
C PRO A 399 -24.97 21.73 5.92
N HIS A 400 -25.06 22.85 6.66
CA HIS A 400 -24.97 24.21 6.10
C HIS A 400 -23.60 24.87 6.36
N VAL A 401 -22.56 24.08 6.62
CA VAL A 401 -21.23 24.62 6.90
C VAL A 401 -20.57 25.20 5.64
N THR A 402 -19.87 26.32 5.81
CA THR A 402 -19.16 26.96 4.71
C THR A 402 -17.95 26.13 4.25
N GLN A 403 -17.61 26.29 2.98
CA GLN A 403 -16.45 25.66 2.34
C GLN A 403 -15.14 25.97 3.07
N GLU A 404 -14.94 27.23 3.48
CA GLU A 404 -13.76 27.63 4.24
C GLU A 404 -13.66 26.92 5.59
N LYS A 405 -14.80 26.72 6.28
CA LYS A 405 -14.84 26.02 7.55
C LYS A 405 -14.57 24.52 7.38
N LEU A 406 -15.04 23.89 6.29
CA LEU A 406 -14.68 22.51 5.96
C LEU A 406 -13.17 22.34 5.77
N VAL A 407 -12.52 23.25 5.04
CA VAL A 407 -11.06 23.23 4.87
C VAL A 407 -10.36 23.37 6.22
N TRP A 408 -10.82 24.28 7.09
CA TRP A 408 -10.25 24.44 8.42
C TRP A 408 -10.42 23.18 9.28
N VAL A 409 -11.58 22.52 9.24
CA VAL A 409 -11.82 21.25 9.95
C VAL A 409 -10.90 20.15 9.42
N GLY A 410 -10.68 20.08 8.11
CA GLY A 410 -9.71 19.15 7.53
C GLY A 410 -8.27 19.37 8.03
N ARG A 411 -7.86 20.63 8.17
CA ARG A 411 -6.55 20.97 8.77
C ARG A 411 -6.44 20.53 10.23
N VAL A 412 -7.50 20.71 11.02
CA VAL A 412 -7.56 20.23 12.40
C VAL A 412 -7.50 18.70 12.45
N ALA A 413 -8.29 18.02 11.61
CA ALA A 413 -8.27 16.56 11.51
C ALA A 413 -6.88 16.02 11.17
N THR A 414 -6.19 16.65 10.22
CA THR A 414 -4.80 16.31 9.87
C THR A 414 -3.86 16.47 11.07
N THR A 415 -3.99 17.58 11.82
CA THR A 415 -3.18 17.83 13.02
C THR A 415 -3.42 16.78 14.10
N VAL A 416 -4.67 16.35 14.30
CA VAL A 416 -5.02 15.27 15.22
C VAL A 416 -4.37 13.95 14.78
N MET A 417 -4.40 13.63 13.48
CA MET A 417 -3.75 12.42 12.95
C MET A 417 -2.24 12.41 13.17
N VAL A 418 -1.58 13.57 13.05
CA VAL A 418 -0.15 13.74 13.35
C VAL A 418 0.13 13.42 14.82
N ILE A 419 -0.68 13.95 15.74
CA ILE A 419 -0.55 13.68 17.18
C ILE A 419 -0.75 12.19 17.47
N ILE A 420 -1.77 11.56 16.89
CA ILE A 420 -2.02 10.12 17.03
C ILE A 420 -0.82 9.32 16.52
N GLY A 421 -0.25 9.67 15.36
CA GLY A 421 0.94 9.03 14.82
C GLY A 421 2.14 9.12 15.76
N LEU A 422 2.36 10.28 16.39
CA LEU A 422 3.42 10.46 17.40
C LEU A 422 3.17 9.61 18.66
N LEU A 423 1.92 9.53 19.13
CA LEU A 423 1.57 8.70 20.30
C LEU A 423 1.69 7.19 20.01
N TRP A 424 1.62 6.78 18.75
CA TRP A 424 1.74 5.38 18.34
C TRP A 424 3.20 4.89 18.25
N LEU A 425 4.18 5.80 18.20
CA LEU A 425 5.61 5.49 18.08
C LEU A 425 6.14 4.42 19.06
N PRO A 426 5.80 4.44 20.37
CA PRO A 426 6.31 3.42 21.30
C PRO A 426 5.87 2.00 20.94
N VAL A 427 4.63 1.86 20.45
CA VAL A 427 4.09 0.56 20.00
C VAL A 427 4.84 0.08 18.77
N ILE A 428 5.15 1.00 17.85
CA ILE A 428 5.88 0.69 16.61
C ILE A 428 7.28 0.15 16.91
N ARG A 429 7.99 0.75 17.85
CA ARG A 429 9.35 0.34 18.21
C ARG A 429 9.38 -1.00 18.99
N GLY A 430 8.34 -1.29 19.76
CA GLY A 430 8.28 -2.49 20.61
C GLY A 430 7.92 -3.79 19.88
N GLY A 431 7.43 -3.73 18.64
CA GLY A 431 6.92 -4.90 17.92
C GLY A 431 7.97 -5.62 17.07
N LYS A 432 8.22 -6.91 17.34
CA LYS A 432 8.99 -7.80 16.44
C LYS A 432 8.12 -8.28 15.28
N GLY A 433 8.66 -8.33 14.06
CA GLY A 433 7.89 -8.67 12.85
C GLY A 433 6.65 -7.78 12.66
N LEU A 434 6.68 -6.55 13.17
CA LEU A 434 5.54 -5.64 13.17
C LEU A 434 5.08 -5.34 11.75
N TYR A 435 6.02 -5.24 10.81
CA TYR A 435 5.72 -5.03 9.40
C TYR A 435 4.77 -6.10 8.85
N ASP A 436 5.12 -7.38 9.00
CA ASP A 436 4.29 -8.49 8.52
C ASP A 436 2.94 -8.56 9.23
N TYR A 437 2.92 -8.24 10.53
CA TYR A 437 1.68 -8.13 11.29
C TYR A 437 0.77 -7.04 10.72
N LEU A 438 1.29 -5.84 10.45
CA LEU A 438 0.53 -4.72 9.88
C LEU A 438 0.00 -5.00 8.47
N GLN A 439 0.71 -5.81 7.69
CA GLN A 439 0.21 -6.33 6.41
C GLN A 439 -0.96 -7.31 6.61
N GLY A 440 -0.87 -8.19 7.62
CA GLY A 440 -1.96 -9.06 8.03
C GLY A 440 -3.24 -8.29 8.40
N VAL A 441 -3.12 -7.18 9.13
CA VAL A 441 -4.27 -6.32 9.49
C VAL A 441 -5.06 -5.88 8.26
N GLN A 442 -4.38 -5.45 7.19
CA GLN A 442 -5.05 -5.03 5.95
C GLN A 442 -5.78 -6.20 5.30
N ALA A 443 -5.17 -7.39 5.27
CA ALA A 443 -5.79 -8.61 4.74
C ALA A 443 -7.05 -9.04 5.49
N TYR A 444 -7.19 -8.67 6.76
CA TYR A 444 -8.35 -9.00 7.58
C TYR A 444 -9.52 -8.02 7.40
N LEU A 445 -9.21 -6.75 7.07
CA LEU A 445 -10.21 -5.69 6.91
C LEU A 445 -10.69 -5.51 5.46
N ALA A 446 -9.84 -5.83 4.48
CA ALA A 446 -10.10 -5.64 3.05
C ALA A 446 -11.27 -6.47 2.48
N PRO A 447 -11.41 -7.79 2.77
CA PRO A 447 -12.37 -8.65 2.08
C PRO A 447 -13.84 -8.23 2.16
N PRO A 448 -14.42 -7.84 3.31
CA PRO A 448 -15.83 -7.43 3.36
C PRO A 448 -16.08 -6.15 2.57
N ILE A 449 -15.11 -5.23 2.56
CA ILE A 449 -15.19 -3.99 1.78
C ILE A 449 -15.17 -4.32 0.29
N PHE A 450 -14.23 -5.15 -0.15
CA PHE A 450 -14.17 -5.64 -1.53
C PHE A 450 -15.52 -6.23 -1.98
N VAL A 451 -16.10 -7.13 -1.17
CA VAL A 451 -17.38 -7.77 -1.47
C VAL A 451 -18.48 -6.74 -1.69
N VAL A 452 -18.67 -5.78 -0.78
CA VAL A 452 -19.79 -4.84 -0.92
C VAL A 452 -19.65 -3.90 -2.12
N PHE A 453 -18.44 -3.49 -2.47
CA PHE A 453 -18.21 -2.66 -3.64
C PHE A 453 -18.39 -3.44 -4.95
N PHE A 454 -17.69 -4.57 -5.09
CA PHE A 454 -17.73 -5.34 -6.33
C PHE A 454 -19.11 -5.95 -6.54
N ALA A 455 -19.60 -6.76 -5.59
CA ALA A 455 -20.91 -7.38 -5.75
C ALA A 455 -22.01 -6.31 -5.87
N GLY A 456 -21.86 -5.16 -5.18
CA GLY A 456 -22.79 -4.03 -5.29
C GLY A 456 -22.88 -3.42 -6.70
N ILE A 457 -21.75 -3.29 -7.40
CA ILE A 457 -21.71 -2.76 -8.78
C ILE A 457 -22.20 -3.81 -9.79
N PHE A 458 -21.87 -5.09 -9.58
CA PHE A 458 -22.21 -6.18 -10.51
C PHE A 458 -23.65 -6.68 -10.38
N ASN A 459 -24.30 -6.50 -9.22
CA ASN A 459 -25.64 -7.02 -8.99
C ASN A 459 -26.61 -5.95 -8.45
N LYS A 460 -27.63 -5.63 -9.26
CA LYS A 460 -28.70 -4.67 -8.91
C LYS A 460 -29.61 -5.13 -7.77
N ARG A 461 -29.71 -6.44 -7.51
CA ARG A 461 -30.60 -7.03 -6.48
C ARG A 461 -30.07 -6.85 -5.07
N LEU A 462 -28.76 -6.63 -4.90
CA LEU A 462 -28.14 -6.52 -3.58
C LEU A 462 -28.53 -5.20 -2.91
N ASN A 463 -28.85 -5.25 -1.62
CA ASN A 463 -29.46 -4.15 -0.88
C ASN A 463 -28.65 -3.75 0.37
N ALA A 464 -29.12 -2.70 1.06
CA ALA A 464 -28.43 -2.14 2.22
C ALA A 464 -28.33 -3.11 3.41
N LYS A 465 -29.35 -3.92 3.66
CA LYS A 465 -29.37 -4.91 4.75
C LYS A 465 -28.29 -5.97 4.51
N GLY A 466 -28.19 -6.48 3.29
CA GLY A 466 -27.14 -7.43 2.91
C GLY A 466 -25.74 -6.84 2.95
N ALA A 467 -25.55 -5.61 2.46
CA ALA A 467 -24.25 -4.93 2.52
C ALA A 467 -23.78 -4.72 3.97
N LEU A 468 -24.66 -4.25 4.86
CA LEU A 468 -24.33 -4.08 6.28
C LEU A 468 -24.04 -5.41 6.97
N ALA A 469 -24.84 -6.45 6.71
CA ALA A 469 -24.61 -7.78 7.27
C ALA A 469 -23.25 -8.35 6.86
N ALA A 470 -22.85 -8.17 5.59
CA ALA A 470 -21.54 -8.60 5.09
C ALA A 470 -20.38 -7.82 5.71
N LEU A 471 -20.53 -6.50 5.86
CA LEU A 471 -19.53 -5.66 6.54
C LEU A 471 -19.36 -6.12 7.98
N PHE A 472 -20.45 -6.21 8.76
CA PHE A 472 -20.37 -6.59 10.17
C PHE A 472 -19.84 -8.01 10.37
N SER A 473 -20.30 -8.99 9.60
CA SER A 473 -19.82 -10.37 9.73
C SER A 473 -18.34 -10.49 9.35
N GLY A 474 -17.92 -9.86 8.25
CA GLY A 474 -16.53 -9.89 7.82
C GLY A 474 -15.59 -9.15 8.77
N PHE A 475 -15.98 -7.97 9.27
CA PHE A 475 -15.20 -7.25 10.28
C PHE A 475 -15.15 -7.98 11.62
N ALA A 476 -16.21 -8.66 12.04
CA ALA A 476 -16.18 -9.50 13.23
C ALA A 476 -15.14 -10.63 13.11
N LEU A 477 -15.07 -11.29 11.95
CA LEU A 477 -14.03 -12.29 11.67
C LEU A 477 -12.63 -11.67 11.63
N GLY A 478 -12.47 -10.49 11.02
CA GLY A 478 -11.20 -9.78 11.01
C GLY A 478 -10.73 -9.38 12.41
N ILE A 479 -11.63 -8.86 13.25
CA ILE A 479 -11.33 -8.52 14.65
C ILE A 479 -11.00 -9.76 15.47
N LEU A 480 -11.73 -10.88 15.26
CA LEU A 480 -11.41 -12.15 15.89
C LEU A 480 -9.99 -12.59 15.56
N ARG A 481 -9.60 -12.52 14.29
CA ARG A 481 -8.24 -12.84 13.85
C ARG A 481 -7.19 -11.94 14.49
N LEU A 482 -7.44 -10.64 14.54
CA LEU A 482 -6.54 -9.69 15.22
C LEU A 482 -6.40 -10.00 16.70
N ALA A 483 -7.50 -10.32 17.39
CA ALA A 483 -7.49 -10.68 18.81
C ALA A 483 -6.67 -11.96 19.07
N ILE A 484 -6.64 -12.89 18.11
CA ILE A 484 -5.82 -14.11 18.16
C ILE A 484 -4.34 -13.81 17.88
N ASP A 485 -4.03 -12.99 16.88
CA ASP A 485 -2.63 -12.75 16.47
C ASP A 485 -1.87 -11.82 17.43
N THR A 486 -2.57 -10.86 18.03
CA THR A 486 -1.96 -9.79 18.83
C THR A 486 -1.19 -10.29 20.06
N PRO A 487 -1.73 -11.21 20.89
CA PRO A 487 -0.99 -11.75 22.04
C PRO A 487 0.30 -12.48 21.63
N VAL A 488 0.24 -13.26 20.54
CA VAL A 488 1.40 -14.02 20.02
C VAL A 488 2.50 -13.09 19.50
N LYS A 489 2.14 -11.93 18.97
CA LYS A 489 3.12 -10.95 18.44
C LYS A 489 3.66 -9.98 19.50
N LEU A 490 2.86 -9.58 20.48
CA LEU A 490 3.25 -8.57 21.46
C LEU A 490 3.81 -9.15 22.77
N VAL A 491 3.43 -10.37 23.15
CA VAL A 491 3.87 -10.98 24.41
C VAL A 491 4.98 -11.99 24.10
N ALA A 492 6.20 -11.68 24.54
CA ALA A 492 7.35 -12.55 24.32
C ALA A 492 7.11 -13.94 24.94
N GLY A 493 7.25 -14.99 24.11
CA GLY A 493 7.10 -16.39 24.52
C GLY A 493 5.66 -16.90 24.61
N PHE A 494 4.65 -16.07 24.32
CA PHE A 494 3.26 -16.52 24.30
C PHE A 494 2.95 -17.33 23.04
N GLN A 495 2.38 -18.52 23.23
CA GLN A 495 1.83 -19.36 22.16
C GLN A 495 0.57 -20.06 22.67
N TYR A 496 -0.39 -20.28 21.76
CA TYR A 496 -1.56 -21.09 22.06
C TYR A 496 -1.19 -22.57 22.15
N GLU A 497 -1.95 -23.34 22.91
CA GLU A 497 -1.80 -24.79 23.03
C GLU A 497 -1.91 -25.47 21.66
N GLN A 498 -0.92 -26.28 21.30
CA GLN A 498 -0.87 -26.95 20.00
C GLN A 498 -2.11 -27.81 19.77
N GLY A 499 -2.71 -27.71 18.58
CA GLY A 499 -3.95 -28.42 18.21
C GLY A 499 -5.24 -27.76 18.73
N SER A 500 -5.17 -26.77 19.62
CA SER A 500 -6.35 -25.99 20.02
C SER A 500 -6.90 -25.14 18.87
N LEU A 501 -8.19 -24.79 18.91
CA LEU A 501 -8.81 -23.95 17.88
C LEU A 501 -8.06 -22.62 17.68
N LEU A 502 -7.63 -21.98 18.76
CA LEU A 502 -6.91 -20.70 18.71
C LEU A 502 -5.53 -20.86 18.06
N TRP A 503 -4.84 -21.98 18.34
CA TRP A 503 -3.57 -22.30 17.69
C TRP A 503 -3.74 -22.57 16.19
N ILE A 504 -4.78 -23.30 15.80
CA ILE A 504 -5.09 -23.57 14.39
C ILE A 504 -5.35 -22.25 13.67
N LEU A 505 -6.27 -21.44 14.20
CA LEU A 505 -6.59 -20.15 13.61
C LEU A 505 -5.33 -19.28 13.52
N ASN A 506 -4.54 -19.18 14.60
CA ASN A 506 -3.27 -18.43 14.63
C ASN A 506 -2.33 -18.82 13.49
N ASN A 507 -2.15 -20.12 13.25
CA ASN A 507 -1.22 -20.63 12.23
C ASN A 507 -1.75 -20.62 10.80
N ILE A 508 -3.06 -20.46 10.56
CA ILE A 508 -3.58 -20.30 9.19
C ILE A 508 -2.90 -19.10 8.53
N PHE A 509 -2.30 -19.33 7.36
CA PHE A 509 -1.69 -18.26 6.59
C PHE A 509 -2.70 -17.14 6.30
N PHE A 510 -2.30 -15.89 6.54
CA PHE A 510 -3.21 -14.75 6.60
C PHE A 510 -4.05 -14.57 5.32
N GLN A 511 -3.51 -14.95 4.15
CA GLN A 511 -4.24 -14.87 2.88
C GLN A 511 -5.38 -15.89 2.77
N TYR A 512 -5.19 -17.12 3.29
CA TYR A 512 -6.26 -18.11 3.34
C TYR A 512 -7.35 -17.69 4.32
N TYR A 513 -6.97 -17.05 5.43
CA TYR A 513 -7.94 -16.44 6.34
C TYR A 513 -8.72 -15.30 5.66
N SER A 514 -8.05 -14.44 4.89
CA SER A 514 -8.69 -13.41 4.06
C SER A 514 -9.69 -14.01 3.07
N LEU A 515 -9.37 -15.14 2.44
CA LEU A 515 -10.31 -15.88 1.57
C LEU A 515 -11.54 -16.37 2.34
N LEU A 516 -11.38 -16.87 3.56
CA LEU A 516 -12.50 -17.26 4.42
C LEU A 516 -13.42 -16.06 4.70
N ILE A 517 -12.85 -14.92 5.09
CA ILE A 517 -13.63 -13.68 5.33
C ILE A 517 -14.37 -13.27 4.04
N PHE A 518 -13.70 -13.32 2.89
CA PHE A 518 -14.30 -13.03 1.59
C PHE A 518 -15.53 -13.91 1.32
N LEU A 519 -15.38 -15.23 1.42
CA LEU A 519 -16.46 -16.19 1.14
C LEU A 519 -17.64 -16.00 2.08
N VAL A 520 -17.38 -15.84 3.38
CA VAL A 520 -18.44 -15.59 4.37
C VAL A 520 -19.16 -14.28 4.07
N SER A 521 -18.41 -13.21 3.81
CA SER A 521 -18.98 -11.90 3.49
C SER A 521 -19.85 -11.95 2.23
N LEU A 522 -19.39 -12.67 1.19
CA LEU A 522 -20.12 -12.85 -0.06
C LEU A 522 -21.42 -13.63 0.16
N ILE A 523 -21.35 -14.77 0.85
CA ILE A 523 -22.53 -15.60 1.16
C ILE A 523 -23.55 -14.79 1.97
N VAL A 524 -23.11 -14.11 3.02
CA VAL A 524 -23.98 -13.28 3.86
C VAL A 524 -24.61 -12.13 3.06
N MET A 525 -23.84 -11.45 2.20
CA MET A 525 -24.35 -10.36 1.38
C MET A 525 -25.50 -10.83 0.49
N TYR A 526 -25.33 -11.96 -0.18
CA TYR A 526 -26.34 -12.53 -1.08
C TYR A 526 -27.53 -13.08 -0.30
N ALA A 527 -27.30 -13.91 0.73
CA ALA A 527 -28.36 -14.52 1.52
C ALA A 527 -29.29 -13.46 2.13
N VAL A 528 -28.73 -12.45 2.80
CA VAL A 528 -29.53 -11.40 3.45
C VAL A 528 -30.18 -10.48 2.41
N SER A 529 -29.49 -10.16 1.30
CA SER A 529 -30.11 -9.33 0.25
C SER A 529 -31.33 -10.01 -0.34
N TYR A 530 -31.23 -11.30 -0.69
CA TYR A 530 -32.35 -12.04 -1.30
C TYR A 530 -33.47 -12.36 -0.31
N ALA A 531 -33.16 -12.46 0.99
CA ALA A 531 -34.15 -12.63 2.05
C ALA A 531 -34.86 -11.31 2.46
N THR A 532 -34.44 -10.17 1.92
CA THR A 532 -35.00 -8.85 2.27
C THR A 532 -35.42 -8.06 1.04
N GLU A 533 -36.05 -6.89 1.27
CA GLU A 533 -36.64 -6.02 0.23
C GLU A 533 -35.61 -5.62 -0.83
N GLU A 534 -36.05 -5.59 -2.08
CA GLU A 534 -35.21 -5.11 -3.17
C GLU A 534 -34.93 -3.59 -3.06
N PRO A 535 -33.77 -3.11 -3.55
CA PRO A 535 -33.48 -1.69 -3.56
C PRO A 535 -34.35 -0.95 -4.59
N GLU A 536 -34.80 0.25 -4.24
CA GLU A 536 -35.51 1.13 -5.18
C GLU A 536 -34.64 1.44 -6.41
N TYR A 537 -35.19 1.27 -7.61
CA TYR A 537 -34.45 1.44 -8.86
C TYR A 537 -33.85 2.84 -9.02
N GLU A 538 -34.60 3.90 -8.68
CA GLU A 538 -34.14 5.29 -8.79
C GLU A 538 -32.89 5.56 -7.93
N LYS A 539 -32.76 4.89 -6.78
CA LYS A 539 -31.57 5.01 -5.94
C LYS A 539 -30.32 4.42 -6.58
N ILE A 540 -30.47 3.33 -7.34
CA ILE A 540 -29.35 2.57 -7.91
C ILE A 540 -29.13 2.86 -9.41
N LYS A 541 -29.89 3.79 -9.99
CA LYS A 541 -29.80 4.20 -11.39
C LYS A 541 -28.38 4.68 -11.73
N GLY A 542 -27.76 4.07 -12.73
CA GLY A 542 -26.39 4.38 -13.15
C GLY A 542 -25.27 3.93 -12.21
N LEU A 543 -25.59 3.26 -11.09
CA LEU A 543 -24.61 2.79 -10.09
C LEU A 543 -24.24 1.31 -10.23
N THR A 544 -24.92 0.55 -11.09
CA THR A 544 -24.66 -0.88 -11.32
C THR A 544 -24.67 -1.20 -12.81
N PHE A 545 -24.03 -2.29 -13.22
CA PHE A 545 -24.10 -2.77 -14.61
C PHE A 545 -25.55 -3.03 -15.08
N GLY A 546 -26.43 -3.44 -14.17
CA GLY A 546 -27.85 -3.67 -14.46
C GLY A 546 -28.70 -2.40 -14.54
N THR A 547 -28.12 -1.22 -14.28
CA THR A 547 -28.84 0.07 -14.19
C THR A 547 -28.16 1.18 -14.99
N ILE A 548 -27.13 0.88 -15.78
CA ILE A 548 -26.53 1.83 -16.74
C ILE A 548 -27.50 2.12 -17.89
N THR A 549 -27.54 3.37 -18.34
CA THR A 549 -28.31 3.80 -19.52
C THR A 549 -27.47 3.68 -20.79
N ASP A 550 -28.09 3.83 -21.96
CA ASP A 550 -27.33 3.83 -23.22
C ASP A 550 -26.45 5.08 -23.38
N GLU A 551 -26.88 6.22 -22.82
CA GLU A 551 -26.05 7.42 -22.72
C GLU A 551 -24.77 7.13 -21.94
N HIS A 552 -24.90 6.50 -20.77
CA HIS A 552 -23.77 6.10 -19.94
C HIS A 552 -22.77 5.18 -20.68
N ARG A 553 -23.28 4.28 -21.53
CA ARG A 553 -22.43 3.39 -22.36
C ARG A 553 -21.73 4.17 -23.47
N ARG A 554 -22.40 5.13 -24.10
CA ARG A 554 -21.82 5.98 -25.15
C ARG A 554 -20.71 6.88 -24.61
N GLU A 555 -20.93 7.53 -23.46
CA GLU A 555 -19.90 8.32 -22.77
C GLU A 555 -18.66 7.47 -22.45
N SER A 556 -18.88 6.30 -21.88
CA SER A 556 -17.79 5.41 -21.52
C SER A 556 -17.05 4.86 -22.75
N ARG A 557 -17.77 4.56 -23.85
CA ARG A 557 -17.13 4.15 -25.11
C ARG A 557 -16.30 5.26 -25.73
N ALA A 558 -16.77 6.50 -25.66
CA ALA A 558 -16.08 7.67 -26.23
C ALA A 558 -14.81 8.05 -25.47
N SER A 559 -14.66 7.58 -24.22
CA SER A 559 -13.53 7.93 -23.38
C SER A 559 -12.27 7.08 -23.59
N TRP A 560 -12.29 6.09 -24.50
CA TRP A 560 -11.11 5.28 -24.83
C TRP A 560 -10.97 4.97 -26.32
N ASN A 561 -9.75 4.67 -26.74
CA ASN A 561 -9.40 4.29 -28.10
C ASN A 561 -8.46 3.07 -28.14
N ALA A 562 -8.00 2.71 -29.34
CA ALA A 562 -7.14 1.54 -29.55
C ALA A 562 -5.81 1.60 -28.78
N VAL A 563 -5.25 2.80 -28.56
CA VAL A 563 -3.99 2.97 -27.79
C VAL A 563 -4.18 2.54 -26.36
N ASP A 564 -5.32 2.89 -25.74
CA ASP A 564 -5.60 2.53 -24.34
C ASP A 564 -5.76 1.00 -24.19
N VAL A 565 -6.37 0.34 -25.18
CA VAL A 565 -6.51 -1.12 -25.24
C VAL A 565 -5.14 -1.80 -25.43
N ILE A 566 -4.36 -1.36 -26.42
CA ILE A 566 -3.02 -1.91 -26.71
C ILE A 566 -2.12 -1.75 -25.48
N ALA A 567 -2.12 -0.56 -24.85
CA ALA A 567 -1.36 -0.31 -23.64
C ALA A 567 -1.74 -1.28 -22.50
N SER A 568 -3.05 -1.53 -22.32
CA SER A 568 -3.53 -2.50 -21.32
C SER A 568 -3.08 -3.94 -21.64
N ILE A 569 -3.11 -4.33 -22.91
CA ILE A 569 -2.63 -5.65 -23.35
C ILE A 569 -1.12 -5.80 -23.08
N ILE A 570 -0.32 -4.76 -23.36
CA ILE A 570 1.11 -4.77 -23.09
C ILE A 570 1.39 -4.98 -21.59
N VAL A 571 0.64 -4.30 -20.70
CA VAL A 571 0.77 -4.53 -19.23
C VAL A 571 0.54 -6.01 -18.89
N VAL A 572 -0.51 -6.62 -19.42
CA VAL A 572 -0.82 -8.04 -19.17
C VAL A 572 0.29 -8.96 -19.71
N LEU A 573 0.82 -8.67 -20.92
CA LEU A 573 1.92 -9.43 -21.49
C LEU A 573 3.20 -9.30 -20.67
N MET A 574 3.51 -8.12 -20.13
CA MET A 574 4.65 -7.91 -19.24
C MET A 574 4.50 -8.68 -17.92
N ILE A 575 3.28 -8.71 -17.36
CA ILE A 575 2.96 -9.50 -16.16
C ILE A 575 3.22 -10.99 -16.44
N LEU A 576 2.66 -11.52 -17.54
CA LEU A 576 2.84 -12.92 -17.93
C LEU A 576 4.31 -13.25 -18.21
N GLY A 577 5.03 -12.38 -18.92
CA GLY A 577 6.45 -12.55 -19.17
C GLY A 577 7.28 -12.60 -17.88
N THR A 578 6.91 -11.80 -16.87
CA THR A 578 7.59 -11.80 -15.57
C THR A 578 7.30 -13.07 -14.77
N TYR A 579 6.06 -13.56 -14.80
CA TYR A 579 5.68 -14.85 -14.20
C TYR A 579 6.43 -16.05 -14.81
N ILE A 580 6.66 -16.01 -16.12
CA ILE A 580 7.40 -17.05 -16.84
C ILE A 580 8.91 -16.94 -16.54
N TYR A 581 9.45 -15.72 -16.46
CA TYR A 581 10.87 -15.51 -16.24
C TYR A 581 11.32 -15.93 -14.83
N PHE A 582 10.53 -15.64 -13.81
CA PHE A 582 10.84 -15.94 -12.41
C PHE A 582 10.20 -17.26 -11.95
N SER A 583 10.54 -18.35 -12.60
CA SER A 583 10.03 -19.69 -12.29
C SER A 583 10.95 -20.57 -11.44
N GLY A 584 12.05 -20.00 -10.92
CA GLY A 584 13.15 -20.74 -10.30
C GLY A 584 14.31 -20.98 -11.25
#